data_AF-A0A7V9LCL1-F1
#
_entry.id   AF-A0A7V9LCL1-F1
#
_cell.length_a   1.000
_cell.length_b   1.000
_cell.length_c   1.000
_cell.angle_alpha   90.00
_cell.angle_beta   90.00
_cell.angle_gamma   90.00
#
_symmetry.space_group_name_H-M   'P 1'
#
loop_
_entity.id
_entity.type
_entity.pdbx_description
1 polymer ?
#
loop_
_entity_poly.entity_id
_entity_poly.type
_entity_poly.pdbx_seq_one_letter_code
_entity_poly.pdbx_strand_id
1 'polypeptide(L)'
;MIKIWNAFSSNNSSSYRMIARFADAAVASDAAAALTAYLEAHAAEHVDDLHGEASPLQVLAKHYGFDWEDEGWGSAGDGPHVILEGEILFVYHRYCTGLGPGIAAFLNERGATSGDDTWADVQISVVFRAAHGVDPVLDNELEALFAQPRESAIYKSPPFRVPWCEIETRGKAAFYRDAGTVGLYFPVNPPGIALVKQWLAGHGIEGASIQFDELADEQLFNALTAARCTACTGPLEYLDPRLHDIESPQLVCKPCGGLYELAAFVG
;
A
#
# COMPACT_ATOMS: atom_id res chain seq x y z
N MET A 1 -5.83 5.24 22.74
CA MET A 1 -6.04 4.02 21.95
C MET A 1 -7.22 4.27 21.02
N ILE A 2 -6.95 4.71 19.79
CA ILE A 2 -7.98 4.95 18.78
C ILE A 2 -7.97 3.73 17.87
N LYS A 3 -9.05 2.96 17.87
CA LYS A 3 -9.26 1.89 16.88
C LYS A 3 -9.91 2.54 15.67
N ILE A 4 -9.18 2.63 14.57
CA ILE A 4 -9.72 3.08 13.29
C ILE A 4 -10.22 1.83 12.59
N TRP A 5 -11.54 1.70 12.55
CA TRP A 5 -12.24 0.77 11.66
C TRP A 5 -12.63 1.57 10.43
N ASN A 6 -12.24 1.12 9.24
CA ASN A 6 -12.90 1.56 8.02
C ASN A 6 -13.08 0.39 7.08
N ALA A 7 -14.33 0.26 6.69
CA ALA A 7 -14.95 -1.03 6.59
C ALA A 7 -16.29 -0.79 5.87
N PHE A 8 -16.37 -1.06 4.56
CA PHE A 8 -17.67 -1.24 3.93
C PHE A 8 -17.69 -2.27 2.81
N SER A 9 -18.27 -3.42 3.14
CA SER A 9 -18.97 -4.29 2.19
C SER A 9 -20.22 -3.58 1.69
N SER A 10 -20.39 -3.44 0.37
CA SER A 10 -21.75 -3.29 -0.13
C SER A 10 -22.50 -4.60 0.12
N ASN A 11 -23.83 -4.57 0.19
CA ASN A 11 -24.67 -5.70 0.60
C ASN A 11 -24.46 -7.03 -0.15
N ASN A 12 -23.64 -7.05 -1.21
CA ASN A 12 -23.24 -8.24 -1.95
C ASN A 12 -21.77 -8.24 -2.45
N SER A 13 -20.91 -7.31 -2.06
CA SER A 13 -19.50 -7.29 -2.51
C SER A 13 -18.59 -6.33 -1.74
N SER A 14 -17.36 -6.77 -1.48
CA SER A 14 -16.27 -5.93 -0.96
C SER A 14 -15.00 -6.12 -1.80
N SER A 15 -14.08 -5.17 -1.69
CA SER A 15 -12.72 -5.38 -2.17
C SER A 15 -11.89 -6.00 -1.06
N TYR A 16 -11.28 -7.15 -1.31
CA TYR A 16 -10.41 -7.82 -0.33
C TYR A 16 -8.96 -7.74 -0.75
N ARG A 17 -8.10 -7.68 0.27
CA ARG A 17 -6.66 -7.54 0.13
C ARG A 17 -5.96 -8.45 1.12
N MET A 18 -4.82 -8.98 0.71
CA MET A 18 -3.88 -9.68 1.58
C MET A 18 -2.48 -9.20 1.25
N ILE A 19 -1.69 -8.92 2.28
CA ILE A 19 -0.27 -8.64 2.17
C ILE A 19 0.49 -9.82 2.75
N ALA A 20 1.44 -10.33 2.00
CA ALA A 20 2.39 -11.33 2.45
C ALA A 20 3.81 -10.81 2.29
N ARG A 21 4.65 -11.04 3.30
CA ARG A 21 6.06 -10.65 3.29
C ARG A 21 6.93 -11.88 3.36
N PHE A 22 7.87 -11.98 2.43
CA PHE A 22 8.89 -13.01 2.40
C PHE A 22 10.22 -12.47 2.97
N ALA A 23 11.11 -13.38 3.35
CA ALA A 23 12.49 -13.02 3.72
C ALA A 23 13.40 -12.87 2.49
N ASP A 24 12.98 -13.39 1.33
CA ASP A 24 13.76 -13.47 0.11
C ASP A 24 12.88 -13.10 -1.10
N ALA A 25 13.33 -12.13 -1.90
CA ALA A 25 12.62 -11.65 -3.07
C ALA A 25 12.48 -12.71 -4.17
N ALA A 26 13.43 -13.65 -4.28
CA ALA A 26 13.34 -14.76 -5.24
C ALA A 26 12.20 -15.71 -4.86
N VAL A 27 12.07 -16.03 -3.56
CA VAL A 27 10.96 -16.86 -3.05
C VAL A 27 9.63 -16.15 -3.23
N ALA A 28 9.58 -14.84 -2.99
CA ALA A 28 8.39 -14.03 -3.23
C ALA A 28 8.00 -14.06 -4.72
N SER A 29 8.98 -13.95 -5.62
CA SER A 29 8.79 -14.02 -7.07
C SER A 29 8.24 -15.37 -7.52
N ASP A 30 8.80 -16.46 -7.03
CA ASP A 30 8.33 -17.81 -7.35
C ASP A 30 6.91 -18.05 -6.83
N ALA A 31 6.61 -17.60 -5.61
CA ALA A 31 5.27 -17.68 -5.03
C ALA A 31 4.26 -16.85 -5.83
N ALA A 32 4.63 -15.64 -6.23
CA ALA A 32 3.79 -14.77 -7.04
C ALA A 32 3.47 -15.40 -8.40
N ALA A 33 4.48 -15.89 -9.11
CA ALA A 33 4.29 -16.53 -10.42
C ALA A 33 3.38 -17.76 -10.33
N ALA A 34 3.59 -18.61 -9.32
CA ALA A 34 2.78 -19.79 -9.09
C ALA A 34 1.31 -19.44 -8.76
N LEU A 35 1.09 -18.43 -7.90
CA LEU A 35 -0.25 -17.98 -7.55
C LEU A 35 -0.96 -17.29 -8.73
N THR A 36 -0.26 -16.45 -9.49
CA THR A 36 -0.80 -15.82 -10.71
C THR A 36 -1.26 -16.86 -11.72
N ALA A 37 -0.37 -17.79 -12.10
CA ALA A 37 -0.68 -18.82 -13.10
C ALA A 37 -1.92 -19.64 -12.71
N TYR A 38 -2.07 -19.88 -11.41
CA TYR A 38 -3.21 -20.57 -10.86
C TYR A 38 -4.51 -19.78 -10.92
N LEU A 39 -4.49 -18.51 -10.49
CA LEU A 39 -5.66 -17.64 -10.53
C LEU A 39 -6.13 -17.41 -11.98
N GLU A 40 -5.18 -17.30 -12.93
CA GLU A 40 -5.48 -17.22 -14.36
C GLU A 40 -6.12 -18.51 -14.90
N ALA A 41 -5.61 -19.69 -14.53
CA ALA A 41 -6.19 -20.97 -14.91
C ALA A 41 -7.61 -21.13 -14.34
N HIS A 42 -7.81 -20.81 -13.07
CA HIS A 42 -9.11 -20.83 -12.42
C HIS A 42 -10.11 -19.90 -13.12
N ALA A 43 -9.68 -18.67 -13.42
CA ALA A 43 -10.53 -17.70 -14.08
C ALA A 43 -10.89 -18.09 -15.52
N ALA A 44 -10.05 -18.84 -16.23
CA ALA A 44 -10.36 -19.35 -17.56
C ALA A 44 -11.45 -20.45 -17.53
N GLU A 45 -11.44 -21.31 -16.52
CA GLU A 45 -12.44 -22.39 -16.39
C GLU A 45 -13.82 -21.87 -15.95
N HIS A 46 -13.87 -20.80 -15.15
CA HIS A 46 -15.14 -20.16 -14.74
C HIS A 46 -15.86 -19.38 -15.85
N VAL A 47 -15.20 -19.11 -16.99
CA VAL A 47 -15.87 -18.52 -18.17
C VAL A 47 -16.71 -19.57 -18.89
N ASP A 48 -16.39 -20.86 -18.73
CA ASP A 48 -16.93 -21.92 -19.59
C ASP A 48 -17.87 -22.93 -18.90
N ASP A 49 -18.02 -23.02 -17.56
CA ASP A 49 -18.99 -24.02 -17.05
C ASP A 49 -19.64 -23.87 -15.66
N LEU A 50 -20.95 -24.19 -15.66
CA LEU A 50 -21.83 -24.56 -14.55
C LEU A 50 -21.82 -26.10 -14.33
N HIS A 51 -20.72 -26.78 -14.66
CA HIS A 51 -20.71 -28.25 -14.81
C HIS A 51 -19.61 -28.93 -14.01
N GLY A 52 -19.95 -29.32 -12.78
CA GLY A 52 -19.63 -30.62 -12.14
C GLY A 52 -18.17 -31.10 -11.97
N GLU A 53 -17.16 -30.49 -12.60
CA GLU A 53 -15.76 -30.83 -12.45
C GLU A 53 -15.09 -30.00 -11.34
N ALA A 54 -14.00 -30.52 -10.77
CA ALA A 54 -13.28 -29.84 -9.72
C ALA A 54 -12.55 -28.62 -10.30
N SER A 55 -12.83 -27.42 -9.79
CA SER A 55 -12.20 -26.20 -10.31
C SER A 55 -10.68 -26.28 -10.16
N PRO A 56 -9.88 -25.51 -10.93
CA PRO A 56 -8.42 -25.49 -10.79
C PRO A 56 -8.05 -25.19 -9.37
N LEU A 57 -8.91 -24.37 -8.71
CA LEU A 57 -8.77 -24.02 -7.32
C LEU A 57 -8.61 -25.24 -6.42
N GLN A 58 -9.54 -26.18 -6.57
CA GLN A 58 -9.58 -27.43 -5.84
C GLN A 58 -8.41 -28.36 -6.23
N VAL A 59 -7.94 -28.29 -7.48
CA VAL A 59 -6.75 -29.06 -7.94
C VAL A 59 -5.48 -28.59 -7.23
N LEU A 60 -5.23 -27.28 -7.13
CA LEU A 60 -4.07 -26.75 -6.40
C LEU A 60 -4.18 -26.97 -4.90
N ALA A 61 -5.39 -26.82 -4.33
CA ALA A 61 -5.65 -27.17 -2.93
C ALA A 61 -5.14 -28.58 -2.67
N LYS A 62 -5.64 -29.53 -3.49
CA LYS A 62 -5.26 -30.92 -3.41
C LYS A 62 -3.77 -31.15 -3.65
N HIS A 63 -3.17 -30.41 -4.58
CA HIS A 63 -1.74 -30.51 -4.87
C HIS A 63 -0.87 -30.15 -3.65
N TYR A 64 -1.25 -29.14 -2.88
CA TYR A 64 -0.54 -28.72 -1.66
C TYR A 64 -1.16 -29.26 -0.36
N GLY A 65 -2.16 -30.14 -0.45
CA GLY A 65 -2.78 -30.77 0.71
C GLY A 65 -3.74 -29.86 1.49
N PHE A 66 -4.27 -28.81 0.87
CA PHE A 66 -5.32 -27.95 1.42
C PHE A 66 -6.73 -28.44 1.04
N ASP A 67 -7.69 -28.18 1.92
CA ASP A 67 -9.12 -28.41 1.70
C ASP A 67 -9.83 -27.05 1.80
N TRP A 68 -10.19 -26.46 0.67
CA TRP A 68 -10.88 -25.17 0.59
C TRP A 68 -11.93 -25.14 -0.51
N GLU A 69 -13.02 -24.41 -0.27
CA GLU A 69 -14.10 -24.18 -1.23
C GLU A 69 -13.90 -22.83 -1.93
N ASP A 70 -14.30 -22.73 -3.19
CA ASP A 70 -14.32 -21.47 -3.95
C ASP A 70 -15.41 -20.55 -3.37
N GLU A 71 -15.03 -19.36 -2.93
CA GLU A 71 -15.96 -18.37 -2.37
C GLU A 71 -16.61 -17.46 -3.44
N GLY A 72 -16.35 -17.70 -4.72
CA GLY A 72 -16.95 -16.97 -5.84
C GLY A 72 -16.07 -15.84 -6.34
N TRP A 73 -14.87 -16.18 -6.83
CA TRP A 73 -13.84 -15.24 -7.26
C TRP A 73 -14.03 -14.61 -8.65
N GLY A 74 -15.25 -14.66 -9.19
CA GLY A 74 -15.59 -14.00 -10.45
C GLY A 74 -14.87 -14.56 -11.68
N SER A 75 -14.84 -13.78 -12.77
CA SER A 75 -14.21 -14.16 -14.05
C SER A 75 -12.83 -13.52 -14.23
N ALA A 76 -12.12 -13.82 -15.31
CA ALA A 76 -10.76 -13.29 -15.59
C ALA A 76 -10.63 -11.76 -15.54
N GLY A 77 -11.71 -11.00 -15.74
CA GLY A 77 -11.70 -9.54 -15.64
C GLY A 77 -11.95 -8.97 -14.24
N ASP A 78 -12.38 -9.81 -13.29
CA ASP A 78 -12.78 -9.38 -11.95
C ASP A 78 -12.11 -10.17 -10.83
N GLY A 79 -11.42 -11.27 -11.16
CA GLY A 79 -10.77 -12.14 -10.19
C GLY A 79 -9.59 -11.53 -9.44
N PRO A 80 -9.05 -12.27 -8.46
CA PRO A 80 -7.92 -11.81 -7.67
C PRO A 80 -6.68 -11.59 -8.56
N HIS A 81 -5.97 -10.51 -8.27
CA HIS A 81 -4.72 -10.14 -8.89
C HIS A 81 -3.57 -10.29 -7.89
N VAL A 82 -2.45 -10.79 -8.38
CA VAL A 82 -1.21 -10.90 -7.60
C VAL A 82 -0.24 -9.84 -8.09
N ILE A 83 0.27 -9.03 -7.18
CA ILE A 83 1.23 -7.97 -7.46
C ILE A 83 2.42 -8.16 -6.54
N LEU A 84 3.61 -8.19 -7.12
CA LEU A 84 4.86 -8.39 -6.40
C LEU A 84 5.66 -7.09 -6.37
N GLU A 85 6.19 -6.77 -5.20
CA GLU A 85 7.04 -5.62 -4.94
C GLU A 85 8.18 -6.02 -4.00
N GLY A 86 9.33 -6.39 -4.58
CA GLY A 86 10.46 -6.95 -3.82
C GLY A 86 10.05 -8.22 -3.10
N GLU A 87 10.16 -8.23 -1.77
CA GLU A 87 9.75 -9.34 -0.90
C GLU A 87 8.27 -9.27 -0.49
N ILE A 88 7.51 -8.28 -0.97
CA ILE A 88 6.11 -8.07 -0.60
C ILE A 88 5.19 -8.52 -1.74
N LEU A 89 4.24 -9.38 -1.42
CA LEU A 89 3.23 -9.86 -2.33
C LEU A 89 1.86 -9.35 -1.90
N PHE A 90 1.14 -8.72 -2.81
CA PHE A 90 -0.24 -8.29 -2.66
C PHE A 90 -1.15 -9.24 -3.41
N VAL A 91 -2.18 -9.74 -2.74
CA VAL A 91 -3.33 -10.35 -3.40
C VAL A 91 -4.48 -9.37 -3.27
N TYR A 92 -5.09 -8.99 -4.38
CA TYR A 92 -6.13 -7.97 -4.44
C TYR A 92 -7.28 -8.43 -5.30
N HIS A 93 -8.50 -8.39 -4.77
CA HIS A 93 -9.71 -8.70 -5.52
C HIS A 93 -10.74 -7.61 -5.28
N ARG A 94 -11.15 -6.91 -6.35
CA ARG A 94 -12.00 -5.72 -6.24
C ARG A 94 -13.44 -6.04 -5.82
N TYR A 95 -13.93 -7.23 -6.11
CA TYR A 95 -15.33 -7.59 -5.97
C TYR A 95 -15.48 -9.06 -5.56
N CYS A 96 -15.37 -9.34 -4.25
CA CYS A 96 -15.58 -10.69 -3.70
C CYS A 96 -16.16 -10.68 -2.29
N THR A 97 -16.37 -11.89 -1.77
CA THR A 97 -16.80 -12.26 -0.42
C THR A 97 -15.64 -12.59 0.52
N GLY A 98 -14.43 -12.73 -0.03
CA GLY A 98 -13.22 -13.10 0.69
C GLY A 98 -12.15 -13.61 -0.27
N LEU A 99 -10.90 -13.62 0.19
CA LEU A 99 -9.79 -14.28 -0.52
C LEU A 99 -9.63 -15.75 -0.13
N GLY A 100 -10.40 -16.22 0.85
CA GLY A 100 -10.35 -17.59 1.36
C GLY A 100 -9.05 -17.93 2.13
N PRO A 101 -9.10 -18.91 3.05
CA PRO A 101 -7.96 -19.22 3.93
C PRO A 101 -6.78 -19.89 3.21
N GLY A 102 -6.99 -20.51 2.05
CA GLY A 102 -5.91 -21.25 1.39
C GLY A 102 -4.91 -20.36 0.64
N ILE A 103 -5.21 -19.08 0.35
CA ILE A 103 -4.21 -18.15 -0.20
C ILE A 103 -3.18 -17.88 0.88
N ALA A 104 -3.64 -17.56 2.10
CA ALA A 104 -2.77 -17.41 3.26
C ALA A 104 -1.98 -18.70 3.53
N ALA A 105 -2.63 -19.86 3.51
CA ALA A 105 -1.96 -21.14 3.74
C ALA A 105 -0.86 -21.42 2.69
N PHE A 106 -1.17 -21.22 1.41
CA PHE A 106 -0.23 -21.36 0.29
C PHE A 106 1.00 -20.46 0.43
N LEU A 107 0.79 -19.20 0.84
CA LEU A 107 1.86 -18.21 1.04
C LEU A 107 2.70 -18.56 2.27
N ASN A 108 2.07 -18.94 3.38
CA ASN A 108 2.75 -19.30 4.63
C ASN A 108 3.58 -20.58 4.49
N GLU A 109 3.12 -21.58 3.72
CA GLU A 109 3.91 -22.79 3.42
C GLU A 109 5.21 -22.45 2.66
N ARG A 110 5.21 -21.35 1.90
CA ARG A 110 6.38 -20.83 1.17
C ARG A 110 7.24 -19.88 2.01
N GLY A 111 7.00 -19.82 3.31
CA GLY A 111 7.79 -19.00 4.23
C GLY A 111 7.41 -17.53 4.24
N ALA A 112 6.24 -17.16 3.71
CA ALA A 112 5.72 -15.82 3.94
C ALA A 112 5.22 -15.68 5.38
N THR A 113 5.22 -14.44 5.88
CA THR A 113 4.30 -14.01 6.93
C THR A 113 3.15 -13.28 6.25
N SER A 114 1.97 -13.90 6.18
CA SER A 114 0.75 -13.28 5.64
C SER A 114 -0.05 -12.56 6.73
N GLY A 115 -0.60 -11.38 6.41
CA GLY A 115 -1.68 -10.78 7.21
C GLY A 115 -3.00 -11.55 7.05
N ASP A 116 -3.99 -11.17 7.84
CA ASP A 116 -5.36 -11.65 7.67
C ASP A 116 -5.94 -11.15 6.33
N ASP A 117 -6.92 -11.87 5.78
CA ASP A 117 -7.66 -11.34 4.64
C ASP A 117 -8.53 -10.18 5.14
N THR A 118 -8.29 -9.01 4.56
CA THR A 118 -8.89 -7.78 5.06
C THR A 118 -9.64 -7.07 3.95
N TRP A 119 -10.72 -6.44 4.37
CA TRP A 119 -11.51 -5.48 3.61
C TRP A 119 -11.07 -4.04 3.94
N ALA A 120 -10.10 -3.88 4.85
CA ALA A 120 -9.48 -2.60 5.12
C ALA A 120 -8.66 -2.14 3.91
N ASP A 121 -8.64 -0.81 3.72
CA ASP A 121 -7.81 -0.22 2.70
C ASP A 121 -6.33 -0.35 3.06
N VAL A 122 -5.60 -1.21 2.34
CA VAL A 122 -4.13 -1.16 2.31
C VAL A 122 -3.68 0.24 1.91
N GLN A 123 -2.78 0.81 2.70
CA GLN A 123 -2.21 2.13 2.49
C GLN A 123 -0.79 1.99 1.96
N ILE A 124 -0.36 2.97 1.17
CA ILE A 124 1.02 3.14 0.75
C ILE A 124 1.61 4.36 1.45
N SER A 125 2.80 4.22 2.01
CA SER A 125 3.66 5.32 2.45
C SER A 125 4.80 5.48 1.44
N VAL A 126 4.99 6.70 0.96
CA VAL A 126 6.06 7.05 0.01
C VAL A 126 6.83 8.23 0.59
N VAL A 127 8.13 8.05 0.84
CA VAL A 127 9.01 9.08 1.37
C VAL A 127 10.18 9.30 0.42
N PHE A 128 10.44 10.54 0.03
CA PHE A 128 11.52 10.87 -0.90
C PHE A 128 12.05 12.29 -0.71
N ARG A 129 13.19 12.57 -1.36
CA ARG A 129 13.84 13.88 -1.34
C ARG A 129 13.43 14.68 -2.58
N ALA A 130 12.88 15.88 -2.35
CA ALA A 130 12.53 16.84 -3.38
C ALA A 130 12.56 18.27 -2.80
N ALA A 131 13.70 18.95 -2.94
CA ALA A 131 13.85 20.34 -2.52
C ALA A 131 12.93 21.27 -3.32
N HIS A 132 12.26 22.19 -2.62
CA HIS A 132 11.35 23.16 -3.24
C HIS A 132 12.11 24.08 -4.21
N GLY A 133 11.54 24.30 -5.40
CA GLY A 133 12.11 25.13 -6.46
C GLY A 133 13.12 24.44 -7.36
N VAL A 134 13.44 23.16 -7.14
CA VAL A 134 14.33 22.39 -8.03
C VAL A 134 13.58 21.86 -9.26
N ASP A 135 12.37 21.34 -9.06
CA ASP A 135 11.49 20.89 -10.14
C ASP A 135 10.13 21.60 -10.02
N PRO A 136 9.89 22.67 -10.81
CA PRO A 136 8.63 23.41 -10.77
C PRO A 136 7.40 22.59 -11.17
N VAL A 137 7.56 21.54 -11.98
CA VAL A 137 6.44 20.67 -12.37
C VAL A 137 6.01 19.85 -11.15
N LEU A 138 6.99 19.19 -10.50
CA LEU A 138 6.75 18.45 -9.27
C LEU A 138 6.16 19.34 -8.16
N ASP A 139 6.66 20.58 -8.03
CA ASP A 139 6.16 21.54 -7.05
C ASP A 139 4.67 21.83 -7.24
N ASN A 140 4.25 22.12 -8.48
CA ASN A 140 2.86 22.38 -8.81
C ASN A 140 1.97 21.15 -8.61
N GLU A 141 2.46 19.96 -8.96
CA GLU A 141 1.74 18.70 -8.78
C GLU A 141 1.54 18.37 -7.30
N LEU A 142 2.56 18.55 -6.47
CA LEU A 142 2.47 18.37 -5.03
C LEU A 142 1.55 19.40 -4.37
N GLU A 143 1.59 20.67 -4.83
CA GLU A 143 0.66 21.70 -4.34
C GLU A 143 -0.80 21.33 -4.65
N ALA A 144 -1.08 20.91 -5.89
CA ALA A 144 -2.40 20.44 -6.31
C ALA A 144 -2.86 19.20 -5.51
N LEU A 145 -1.92 18.28 -5.22
CA LEU A 145 -2.18 17.11 -4.40
C LEU A 145 -2.56 17.51 -2.96
N PHE A 146 -1.80 18.41 -2.35
CA PHE A 146 -1.95 18.77 -0.94
C PHE A 146 -3.17 19.64 -0.66
N ALA A 147 -3.68 20.32 -1.68
CA ALA A 147 -4.90 21.12 -1.63
C ALA A 147 -6.19 20.28 -1.63
N GLN A 148 -6.12 18.99 -1.95
CA GLN A 148 -7.30 18.13 -1.99
C GLN A 148 -7.81 17.77 -0.59
N PRO A 149 -9.13 17.56 -0.42
CA PRO A 149 -9.70 17.05 0.82
C PRO A 149 -9.06 15.71 1.20
N ARG A 150 -8.59 15.61 2.45
CA ARG A 150 -7.83 14.46 2.96
C ARG A 150 -8.69 13.33 3.51
N GLU A 151 -9.93 13.63 3.85
CA GLU A 151 -10.92 12.69 4.35
C GLU A 151 -12.29 13.00 3.77
N SER A 152 -13.05 11.95 3.45
CA SER A 152 -14.46 12.06 3.14
C SER A 152 -15.21 10.94 3.85
N ALA A 153 -16.22 11.32 4.64
CA ALA A 153 -17.20 10.37 5.19
C ALA A 153 -18.31 10.03 4.18
N ILE A 154 -18.29 10.62 2.99
CA ILE A 154 -19.34 10.49 1.99
C ILE A 154 -19.06 9.28 1.09
N TYR A 155 -20.03 8.36 1.01
CA TYR A 155 -20.04 7.26 0.06
C TYR A 155 -19.97 7.79 -1.38
N LYS A 156 -18.95 7.35 -2.15
CA LYS A 156 -18.62 7.86 -3.50
C LYS A 156 -18.27 9.35 -3.55
N SER A 157 -17.41 9.82 -2.63
CA SER A 157 -16.75 11.11 -2.84
C SER A 157 -16.01 11.16 -4.18
N PRO A 158 -15.78 12.37 -4.73
CA PRO A 158 -14.93 12.52 -5.91
C PRO A 158 -13.61 11.76 -5.71
N PRO A 159 -13.12 11.06 -6.74
CA PRO A 159 -11.87 10.34 -6.63
C PRO A 159 -10.74 11.32 -6.29
N PHE A 160 -9.82 10.85 -5.45
CA PHE A 160 -8.61 11.56 -5.14
C PHE A 160 -7.67 11.47 -6.34
N ARG A 161 -7.22 12.63 -6.79
CA ARG A 161 -6.41 12.75 -7.99
C ARG A 161 -4.96 12.83 -7.59
N VAL A 162 -4.21 11.78 -7.90
CA VAL A 162 -2.75 11.81 -7.83
C VAL A 162 -2.20 12.14 -9.21
N PRO A 163 -0.96 12.67 -9.30
CA PRO A 163 -0.36 13.03 -10.60
C PRO A 163 -0.33 11.89 -11.63
N TRP A 164 -0.37 10.63 -11.17
CA TRP A 164 -0.23 9.45 -12.03
C TRP A 164 -1.53 8.68 -12.31
N CYS A 165 -2.60 8.90 -11.54
CA CYS A 165 -3.91 8.27 -11.77
C CYS A 165 -5.04 8.91 -10.92
N GLU A 166 -6.28 8.48 -11.15
CA GLU A 166 -7.36 8.70 -10.18
C GLU A 166 -7.43 7.50 -9.23
N ILE A 167 -7.38 7.79 -7.94
CA ILE A 167 -7.58 6.80 -6.88
C ILE A 167 -8.99 6.99 -6.36
N GLU A 168 -9.79 5.93 -6.38
CA GLU A 168 -11.06 5.92 -5.68
C GLU A 168 -10.76 5.98 -4.17
N THR A 169 -10.78 7.18 -3.59
CA THR A 169 -10.43 7.35 -2.18
C THR A 169 -11.53 6.82 -1.30
N ARG A 170 -11.18 5.75 -0.61
CA ARG A 170 -11.81 5.31 0.62
C ARG A 170 -10.66 5.17 1.61
N GLY A 171 -10.77 5.83 2.76
CA GLY A 171 -9.67 5.93 3.72
C GLY A 171 -9.04 7.31 3.84
N LYS A 172 -7.96 7.36 4.60
CA LYS A 172 -7.28 8.60 4.98
C LYS A 172 -6.10 8.86 4.08
N ALA A 173 -5.85 10.13 3.78
CA ALA A 173 -4.60 10.53 3.16
C ALA A 173 -3.89 11.58 4.02
N ALA A 174 -2.58 11.49 4.09
CA ALA A 174 -1.73 12.44 4.80
C ALA A 174 -0.54 12.79 3.92
N PHE A 175 -0.24 14.08 3.86
CA PHE A 175 0.86 14.59 3.06
C PHE A 175 1.68 15.56 3.89
N TYR A 176 2.99 15.47 3.74
CA TYR A 176 3.90 16.45 4.28
C TYR A 176 5.00 16.75 3.27
N ARG A 177 5.46 17.99 3.31
CA ARG A 177 6.71 18.40 2.68
C ARG A 177 7.38 19.37 3.62
N ASP A 178 8.61 19.05 4.01
CA ASP A 178 9.43 19.98 4.79
C ASP A 178 10.90 19.79 4.46
N ALA A 179 11.62 20.91 4.37
CA ALA A 179 13.06 20.97 4.22
C ALA A 179 13.66 20.09 3.09
N GLY A 180 12.86 19.75 2.08
CA GLY A 180 13.27 18.92 0.96
C GLY A 180 13.01 17.42 1.14
N THR A 181 12.34 16.99 2.20
CA THR A 181 11.68 15.68 2.26
C THR A 181 10.20 15.83 1.95
N VAL A 182 9.65 14.90 1.20
CA VAL A 182 8.23 14.72 0.94
C VAL A 182 7.81 13.37 1.49
N GLY A 183 6.69 13.33 2.20
CA GLY A 183 6.02 12.09 2.59
C GLY A 183 4.59 12.10 2.14
N LEU A 184 4.17 11.01 1.51
CA LEU A 184 2.82 10.77 1.03
C LEU A 184 2.29 9.50 1.69
N TYR A 185 1.09 9.57 2.24
CA TYR A 185 0.33 8.44 2.72
C TYR A 185 -1.06 8.49 2.11
N PHE A 186 -1.47 7.41 1.44
CA PHE A 186 -2.77 7.37 0.78
C PHE A 186 -3.21 5.92 0.50
N PRO A 187 -4.50 5.70 0.24
CA PRO A 187 -5.01 4.37 -0.12
C PRO A 187 -4.39 3.92 -1.43
N VAL A 188 -3.89 2.69 -1.49
CA VAL A 188 -3.28 2.17 -2.73
C VAL A 188 -4.27 1.28 -3.47
N ASN A 189 -4.44 1.58 -4.76
CA ASN A 189 -4.88 0.59 -5.72
C ASN A 189 -3.61 -0.13 -6.21
N PRO A 190 -3.41 -1.43 -5.96
CA PRO A 190 -2.13 -2.11 -6.23
C PRO A 190 -1.55 -1.91 -7.65
N PRO A 191 -2.34 -1.88 -8.76
CA PRO A 191 -1.82 -1.52 -10.09
C PRO A 191 -1.20 -0.11 -10.16
N GLY A 192 -1.57 0.79 -9.26
CA GLY A 192 -1.02 2.14 -9.13
C GLY A 192 0.41 2.19 -8.62
N ILE A 193 0.95 1.11 -8.03
CA ILE A 193 2.33 1.08 -7.49
C ILE A 193 3.36 1.37 -8.60
N ALA A 194 3.21 0.71 -9.74
CA ALA A 194 4.09 0.93 -10.90
C ALA A 194 4.00 2.38 -11.41
N LEU A 195 2.80 2.97 -11.40
CA LEU A 195 2.56 4.34 -11.83
C LEU A 195 3.20 5.36 -10.88
N VAL A 196 3.15 5.14 -9.57
CA VAL A 196 3.87 5.97 -8.56
C VAL A 196 5.36 5.96 -8.86
N LYS A 197 5.96 4.78 -9.06
CA LYS A 197 7.38 4.64 -9.37
C LYS A 197 7.77 5.31 -10.67
N GLN A 198 6.96 5.16 -11.71
CA GLN A 198 7.18 5.81 -12.99
C GLN A 198 7.12 7.33 -12.86
N TRP A 199 6.16 7.85 -12.09
CA TRP A 199 6.05 9.27 -11.79
C TRP A 199 7.28 9.80 -11.05
N LEU A 200 7.72 9.12 -9.98
CA LEU A 200 8.94 9.47 -9.25
C LEU A 200 10.17 9.50 -10.17
N ALA A 201 10.35 8.46 -10.99
CA ALA A 201 11.44 8.39 -11.96
C ALA A 201 11.38 9.52 -13.00
N GLY A 202 10.18 9.92 -13.43
CA GLY A 202 9.97 11.06 -14.33
C GLY A 202 10.47 12.39 -13.79
N HIS A 203 10.52 12.52 -12.45
CA HIS A 203 11.09 13.67 -11.75
C HIS A 203 12.55 13.46 -11.28
N GLY A 204 13.21 12.39 -11.74
CA GLY A 204 14.59 12.07 -11.36
C GLY A 204 14.74 11.60 -9.91
N ILE A 205 13.68 11.10 -9.29
CA ILE A 205 13.69 10.60 -7.91
C ILE A 205 13.99 9.10 -7.93
N GLU A 206 15.25 8.73 -7.66
CA GLU A 206 15.72 7.33 -7.71
C GLU A 206 15.72 6.62 -6.34
N GLY A 207 15.65 7.38 -5.24
CA GLY A 207 15.79 6.87 -3.88
C GLY A 207 14.52 7.00 -3.03
N ALA A 208 13.34 6.82 -3.61
CA ALA A 208 12.10 6.85 -2.82
C ALA A 208 11.97 5.59 -1.96
N SER A 209 11.65 5.78 -0.68
CA SER A 209 11.22 4.69 0.21
C SER A 209 9.72 4.47 0.05
N ILE A 210 9.32 3.27 -0.33
CA ILE A 210 7.91 2.88 -0.49
C ILE A 210 7.59 1.75 0.48
N GLN A 211 6.52 1.89 1.26
CA GLN A 211 6.04 0.89 2.20
C GLN A 211 4.54 0.66 2.09
N PHE A 212 4.12 -0.52 2.53
CA PHE A 212 2.74 -0.96 2.52
C PHE A 212 2.42 -1.61 3.87
N ASP A 213 1.41 -1.08 4.55
CA ASP A 213 0.94 -1.57 5.84
C ASP A 213 -0.50 -1.06 6.05
N GLU A 214 -1.31 -1.80 6.82
CA GLU A 214 -2.62 -1.37 7.30
C GLU A 214 -2.52 -0.13 8.23
N LEU A 215 -1.39 0.03 8.92
CA LEU A 215 -1.13 1.14 9.86
C LEU A 215 0.08 1.99 9.45
N ALA A 216 0.47 1.98 8.17
CA ALA A 216 1.66 2.69 7.67
C ALA A 216 1.67 4.16 8.15
N ASP A 217 2.83 4.66 8.60
CA ASP A 217 3.27 6.05 8.88
C ASP A 217 2.23 7.16 9.23
N GLU A 218 0.95 6.88 9.51
CA GLU A 218 -0.09 7.90 9.70
C GLU A 218 0.19 8.65 10.99
N GLN A 219 0.47 7.90 12.07
CA GLN A 219 0.88 8.48 13.34
C GLN A 219 2.20 9.25 13.19
N LEU A 220 3.14 8.72 12.40
CA LEU A 220 4.39 9.39 12.07
C LEU A 220 4.11 10.73 11.38
N PHE A 221 3.41 10.76 10.25
CA PHE A 221 3.18 11.96 9.46
C PHE A 221 2.30 12.99 10.19
N ASN A 222 1.36 12.53 11.01
CA ASN A 222 0.63 13.42 11.92
C ASN A 222 1.56 14.05 12.98
N ALA A 223 2.47 13.28 13.57
CA ALA A 223 3.47 13.81 14.48
C ALA A 223 4.41 14.80 13.77
N LEU A 224 4.90 14.46 12.57
CA LEU A 224 5.77 15.33 11.76
C LEU A 224 5.11 16.67 11.41
N THR A 225 3.84 16.65 11.00
CA THR A 225 3.11 17.89 10.65
C THR A 225 2.90 18.80 11.86
N ALA A 226 2.78 18.22 13.07
CA ALA A 226 2.67 18.97 14.33
C ALA A 226 4.02 19.38 14.93
N ALA A 227 5.11 18.68 14.60
CA ALA A 227 6.41 18.87 15.22
C ALA A 227 7.02 20.26 14.92
N ARG A 228 7.57 20.90 15.95
CA ARG A 228 8.29 22.19 15.84
C ARG A 228 9.56 22.13 16.67
N CYS A 229 10.61 22.82 16.21
CA CYS A 229 11.86 22.93 16.94
C CYS A 229 11.64 23.56 18.32
N THR A 230 12.05 22.88 19.40
CA THR A 230 11.83 23.41 20.76
C THR A 230 12.70 24.62 21.07
N ALA A 231 13.81 24.82 20.35
CA ALA A 231 14.72 25.95 20.54
C ALA A 231 14.27 27.23 19.81
N CYS A 232 13.76 27.11 18.58
CA CYS A 232 13.47 28.27 17.74
C CYS A 232 12.06 28.27 17.12
N THR A 233 11.22 27.28 17.44
CA THR A 233 9.88 27.05 16.86
C THR A 233 9.84 26.83 15.35
N GLY A 234 11.01 26.78 14.70
CA GLY A 234 11.16 26.55 13.28
C GLY A 234 10.74 25.15 12.83
N PRO A 235 10.59 24.94 11.51
CA PRO A 235 10.30 23.65 10.91
C PRO A 235 11.40 22.61 11.21
N LEU A 236 11.02 21.33 11.11
CA LEU A 236 11.87 20.18 11.39
C LEU A 236 11.90 19.25 10.19
N GLU A 237 13.09 19.09 9.61
CA GLU A 237 13.37 18.13 8.56
C GLU A 237 13.35 16.72 9.13
N TYR A 238 12.48 15.86 8.62
CA TYR A 238 12.52 14.44 8.93
C TYR A 238 13.65 13.76 8.15
N LEU A 239 14.57 13.15 8.90
CA LEU A 239 15.59 12.26 8.40
C LEU A 239 15.11 10.82 8.60
N ASP A 240 14.77 10.19 7.49
CA ASP A 240 14.41 8.80 7.46
C ASP A 240 15.66 7.90 7.43
N PRO A 241 15.79 6.89 8.31
CA PRO A 241 16.91 5.92 8.28
C PRO A 241 17.02 5.15 6.97
N ARG A 242 15.94 5.11 6.18
CA ARG A 242 15.92 4.45 4.87
C ARG A 242 16.58 5.32 3.80
N LEU A 243 16.60 6.64 3.99
CA LEU A 243 17.14 7.62 3.06
C LEU A 243 18.50 8.17 3.51
N HIS A 244 18.88 7.91 4.76
CA HIS A 244 20.05 8.46 5.41
C HIS A 244 20.77 7.35 6.17
N ASP A 245 22.09 7.38 6.19
CA ASP A 245 22.93 6.45 6.97
C ASP A 245 22.87 6.81 8.46
N ILE A 246 21.71 6.58 9.08
CA ILE A 246 21.40 6.85 10.49
C ILE A 246 20.63 5.66 11.10
N GLU A 247 20.79 5.44 12.40
CA GLU A 247 20.23 4.25 13.07
C GLU A 247 18.74 4.36 13.40
N SER A 248 18.24 5.58 13.66
CA SER A 248 16.87 5.87 14.07
C SER A 248 16.31 7.08 13.35
N PRO A 249 14.97 7.20 13.20
CA PRO A 249 14.38 8.36 12.58
C PRO A 249 14.61 9.63 13.41
N GLN A 250 15.12 10.66 12.75
CA GLN A 250 15.55 11.90 13.39
C GLN A 250 14.82 13.11 12.81
N LEU A 251 14.81 14.20 13.57
CA LEU A 251 14.30 15.50 13.17
C LEU A 251 15.39 16.56 13.29
N VAL A 252 15.65 17.30 12.21
CA VAL A 252 16.69 18.33 12.16
C VAL A 252 16.07 19.70 11.93
N CYS A 253 16.38 20.65 12.81
CA CYS A 253 16.01 22.05 12.62
C CYS A 253 17.10 22.77 11.80
N LYS A 254 16.86 23.03 10.51
CA LYS A 254 17.82 23.79 9.67
C LYS A 254 18.19 25.17 10.23
N PRO A 255 17.23 26.00 10.72
CA PRO A 255 17.57 27.32 11.24
C PRO A 255 18.58 27.33 12.40
N CYS A 256 18.52 26.36 13.32
CA CYS A 256 19.34 26.38 14.54
C CYS A 256 20.28 25.18 14.69
N GLY A 257 20.27 24.22 13.76
CA GLY A 257 21.05 22.98 13.81
C GLY A 257 20.60 21.99 14.90
N GLY A 258 19.42 22.16 15.49
CA GLY A 258 18.94 21.26 16.53
C GLY A 258 18.62 19.87 15.97
N LEU A 259 19.04 18.82 16.68
CA LEU A 259 18.77 17.42 16.34
C LEU A 259 17.87 16.81 17.42
N TYR A 260 16.82 16.11 17.00
CA TYR A 260 15.84 15.50 17.90
C TYR A 260 15.53 14.07 17.47
N GLU A 261 15.33 13.18 18.44
CA GLU A 261 14.76 11.85 18.17
C GLU A 261 13.26 11.98 17.90
N LEU A 262 12.75 11.27 16.88
CA LEU A 262 11.33 11.28 16.54
C LEU A 262 10.45 10.83 17.72
N ALA A 263 10.93 9.89 18.54
CA ALA A 263 10.22 9.37 19.71
C ALA A 263 9.81 10.46 20.71
N ALA A 264 10.46 11.63 20.69
CA ALA A 264 10.07 12.77 21.52
C ALA A 264 8.76 13.46 21.07
N PHE A 265 8.25 13.15 19.87
CA PHE A 265 7.07 13.77 19.26
C PHE A 265 5.91 12.79 19.06
N VAL A 266 6.15 11.49 19.18
CA VAL A 266 5.14 10.42 19.04
C VAL A 266 4.76 9.95 20.44
N GLY A 267 3.88 10.72 21.11
CA GLY A 267 3.36 10.44 22.45
C GLY A 267 2.01 9.73 22.47
#